data_AF-A0ABD3IQE6-F1
#
_entry.id   AF-A0ABD3IQE6-F1
#
_cell.length_a   1.000
_cell.length_b   1.000
_cell.length_c   1.000
_cell.angle_alpha   90.00
_cell.angle_beta   90.00
_cell.angle_gamma   90.00
#
_symmetry.space_group_name_H-M   'P 1'
#
loop_
_entity.id
_entity.type
_entity.pdbx_description
1 polymer ?
#
loop_
_entity_poly.entity_id
_entity_poly.type
_entity_poly.pdbx_seq_one_letter_code
_entity_poly.pdbx_strand_id
1 'polypeptide(L)'
;MLQFAKRLLHKGVKDTLVTTRSMSKTLHGSPRASIALERYSDSFDGGGMKAAASFEAYLDHFWKVGLDTLSELVERLISGGPLPSCVVYDSFLPRALEMAQKFGCLGAAFSTSS
;
A
#
# COMPACT_ATOMS: atom_id res chain seq x y z
N MET A 1 -7.96 2.93 -5.20
CA MET A 1 -6.54 2.67 -5.53
C MET A 1 -6.31 1.80 -6.78
N LEU A 2 -6.71 0.52 -6.85
CA LEU A 2 -6.40 -0.34 -8.02
C LEU A 2 -6.81 0.26 -9.38
N GLN A 3 -8.02 0.83 -9.48
CA GLN A 3 -8.48 1.44 -10.73
C GLN A 3 -7.71 2.71 -11.09
N PHE A 4 -7.19 3.43 -10.09
CA PHE A 4 -6.34 4.60 -10.31
C PHE A 4 -4.97 4.17 -10.85
N ALA A 5 -4.35 3.14 -10.27
CA ALA A 5 -3.12 2.53 -10.78
C ALA A 5 -3.27 2.07 -12.24
N LYS A 6 -4.37 1.38 -12.59
CA LYS A 6 -4.69 1.01 -13.98
C LYS A 6 -4.71 2.21 -14.94
N ARG A 7 -5.24 3.35 -14.49
CA ARG A 7 -5.28 4.57 -15.30
C ARG A 7 -3.90 5.21 -15.46
N LEU A 8 -3.07 5.21 -14.41
CA LEU A 8 -1.68 5.69 -14.47
C LEU A 8 -0.87 4.89 -15.48
N LEU A 9 -0.94 3.56 -15.39
CA LEU A 9 -0.28 2.68 -16.34
C LEU A 9 -0.74 2.94 -17.79
N HIS A 10 -2.05 3.10 -18.01
CA HIS A 10 -2.59 3.42 -19.34
C HIS A 10 -2.10 4.77 -19.88
N LYS A 11 -1.64 5.68 -19.02
CA LYS A 11 -1.01 6.96 -19.38
C LYS A 11 0.51 6.86 -19.53
N GLY A 12 1.08 5.65 -19.45
CA GLY A 12 2.53 5.42 -19.57
C GLY A 12 3.31 5.70 -18.28
N VAL A 13 2.63 5.92 -17.15
CA VAL A 13 3.28 6.06 -15.85
C VAL A 13 3.60 4.68 -15.30
N LYS A 14 4.89 4.43 -15.02
CA LYS A 14 5.31 3.22 -14.32
C LYS A 14 4.90 3.33 -12.86
N ASP A 15 4.07 2.41 -12.39
CA ASP A 15 3.60 2.36 -11.01
C ASP A 15 3.77 0.99 -10.36
N THR A 16 3.78 1.00 -9.04
CA THR A 16 3.75 -0.20 -8.20
C THR A 16 2.59 -0.03 -7.22
N LEU A 17 1.60 -0.91 -7.30
CA LEU A 17 0.53 -0.98 -6.33
C LEU A 17 1.03 -1.74 -5.09
N VAL A 18 0.98 -1.09 -3.94
CA VAL A 18 1.30 -1.69 -2.64
C VAL A 18 0.01 -1.97 -1.89
N THR A 19 -0.17 -3.20 -1.39
CA THR A 19 -1.37 -3.62 -0.65
C THR A 19 -1.02 -4.58 0.48
N THR A 20 -1.90 -4.73 1.47
CA THR A 20 -1.71 -5.76 2.51
C THR A 20 -1.85 -7.16 1.90
N ARG A 21 -1.16 -8.14 2.48
CA ARG A 21 -1.25 -9.56 2.08
C ARG A 21 -2.68 -10.06 2.18
N SER A 22 -3.40 -9.72 3.25
CA SER A 22 -4.80 -10.09 3.45
C SER A 22 -5.71 -9.52 2.34
N MET A 23 -5.60 -8.23 2.03
CA MET A 23 -6.38 -7.56 0.98
C MET A 23 -6.07 -8.11 -0.39
N SER A 24 -4.82 -8.51 -0.64
CA SER A 24 -4.41 -9.03 -1.95
C SER A 24 -5.17 -10.28 -2.39
N LYS A 25 -5.68 -11.07 -1.42
CA LYS A 25 -6.51 -12.26 -1.67
C LYS A 25 -7.90 -11.91 -2.21
N THR A 26 -8.38 -10.70 -1.93
CA THR A 26 -9.71 -10.20 -2.32
C THR A 26 -9.68 -9.39 -3.62
N LEU A 27 -8.51 -9.12 -4.18
CA LEU A 27 -8.36 -8.47 -5.49
C LEU A 27 -8.83 -9.44 -6.59
N HIS A 28 -10.14 -9.53 -6.77
CA HIS A 28 -10.77 -10.25 -7.86
C HIS A 28 -10.43 -9.56 -9.19
N GLY A 29 -9.86 -10.33 -10.11
CA GLY A 29 -9.19 -9.76 -11.28
C GLY A 29 -7.74 -9.46 -10.96
N SER A 30 -6.94 -10.54 -10.91
CA SER A 30 -5.48 -10.47 -10.98
C SER A 30 -5.07 -9.34 -11.95
N PRO A 31 -4.08 -8.50 -11.62
CA PRO A 31 -3.41 -7.70 -12.63
C PRO A 31 -2.75 -8.70 -13.58
N ARG A 32 -3.52 -9.19 -14.56
CA ARG A 32 -3.03 -9.98 -15.68
C ARG A 32 -2.04 -9.07 -16.40
N ALA A 33 -0.77 -9.24 -16.03
CA ALA A 33 0.47 -8.79 -16.65
C ALA A 33 0.81 -7.28 -16.70
N SER A 34 -0.03 -6.34 -16.23
CA SER A 34 0.24 -4.91 -16.53
C SER A 34 0.73 -4.05 -15.35
N ILE A 35 0.28 -4.27 -14.11
CA ILE A 35 0.67 -3.44 -12.94
C ILE A 35 1.58 -4.24 -12.00
N ALA A 36 2.69 -3.65 -11.57
CA ALA A 36 3.54 -4.23 -10.53
C ALA A 36 2.81 -4.24 -9.18
N LEU A 37 2.78 -5.38 -8.49
CA LEU A 37 2.05 -5.56 -7.24
C LEU A 37 2.98 -6.04 -6.14
N GLU A 38 3.13 -5.22 -5.10
CA GLU A 38 3.92 -5.51 -3.91
C GLU A 38 3.03 -5.65 -2.68
N ARG A 39 3.45 -6.47 -1.72
CA ARG A 39 2.64 -6.83 -0.57
C ARG A 39 3.38 -6.64 0.74
N TYR A 40 2.72 -6.01 1.71
CA TYR A 40 3.19 -5.90 3.09
C TYR A 40 2.23 -6.60 4.05
N SER A 41 2.64 -6.83 5.30
CA SER A 41 1.76 -7.47 6.28
C SER A 41 0.84 -6.43 6.93
N ASP A 42 -0.41 -6.81 7.18
CA ASP A 42 -1.28 -6.06 8.08
C ASP A 42 -1.36 -6.70 9.47
N SER A 43 -0.40 -7.56 9.82
CA SER A 43 -0.37 -8.45 10.99
C SER A 43 -1.49 -9.50 11.05
N PHE A 44 -2.38 -9.54 10.06
CA PHE A 44 -3.47 -10.52 9.93
C PHE A 44 -3.50 -11.15 8.53
N ASP A 45 -2.34 -11.50 7.99
CA ASP A 45 -2.18 -11.99 6.60
C ASP A 45 -3.15 -13.14 6.23
N GLY A 46 -3.49 -13.99 7.19
CA GLY A 46 -4.37 -15.16 7.02
C GLY A 46 -5.81 -14.81 6.67
N GLY A 47 -6.45 -13.94 7.46
CA GLY A 47 -7.89 -13.65 7.38
C GLY A 47 -8.26 -12.15 7.42
N GLY A 48 -7.27 -11.26 7.42
CA GLY A 48 -7.45 -9.82 7.53
C GLY A 48 -8.23 -9.44 8.77
N MET A 49 -9.04 -8.39 8.66
CA MET A 49 -9.90 -7.90 9.73
C MET A 49 -10.78 -8.99 10.38
N LYS A 50 -11.24 -9.99 9.61
CA LYS A 50 -12.09 -11.08 10.13
C LYS A 50 -11.35 -12.03 11.09
N ALA A 51 -10.02 -12.03 11.06
CA ALA A 51 -9.19 -12.82 11.98
C ALA A 51 -8.87 -12.08 13.28
N ALA A 52 -9.18 -10.78 13.38
CA ALA A 52 -8.99 -10.00 14.59
C ALA A 52 -10.17 -10.17 15.56
N ALA A 53 -9.93 -9.98 16.85
CA ALA A 53 -10.97 -10.05 17.88
C ALA A 53 -12.01 -8.91 17.76
N SER A 54 -11.60 -7.76 17.25
CA SER A 54 -12.47 -6.62 16.96
C SER A 54 -11.83 -5.72 15.87
N PHE A 55 -12.58 -4.72 15.40
CA PHE A 55 -12.06 -3.73 14.47
C PHE A 55 -10.95 -2.87 15.10
N GLU A 56 -11.10 -2.50 16.37
CA GLU A 56 -10.10 -1.74 17.14
C GLU A 56 -8.82 -2.55 17.31
N ALA A 57 -8.94 -3.85 17.61
CA ALA A 57 -7.78 -4.74 17.71
C ALA A 57 -7.05 -4.86 16.37
N TYR A 58 -7.78 -4.93 15.25
CA TYR A 58 -7.20 -4.90 13.92
C TYR A 58 -6.41 -3.60 13.67
N LEU A 59 -7.03 -2.45 13.94
CA LEU A 59 -6.39 -1.15 13.74
C LEU A 59 -5.16 -0.98 14.62
N ASP A 60 -5.23 -1.32 15.90
CA ASP A 60 -4.10 -1.18 16.83
C ASP A 60 -2.87 -1.94 16.35
N HIS A 61 -3.05 -3.20 15.97
CA HIS A 61 -1.99 -4.04 15.42
C HIS A 61 -1.51 -3.57 14.03
N PHE A 62 -2.42 -3.11 13.17
CA PHE A 62 -2.05 -2.53 11.87
C PHE A 62 -1.16 -1.28 12.03
N TRP A 63 -1.52 -0.37 12.94
CA TRP A 63 -0.77 0.87 13.19
C TRP A 63 0.56 0.64 13.90
N LYS A 64 0.65 -0.39 14.76
CA LYS A 64 1.87 -0.72 15.52
C LYS A 64 2.86 -1.60 14.78
N VAL A 65 2.38 -2.57 14.00
CA VAL A 65 3.22 -3.60 13.37
C VAL A 65 3.05 -3.60 11.86
N GLY A 66 1.81 -3.48 11.37
CA GLY A 66 1.54 -3.49 9.93
C GLY A 66 2.30 -2.40 9.17
N LEU A 67 2.31 -1.18 9.70
CA LEU A 67 3.04 -0.06 9.10
C LEU A 67 4.57 -0.18 9.12
N ASP A 68 5.14 -0.88 10.09
CA ASP A 68 6.57 -1.14 10.10
C ASP A 68 6.94 -2.01 8.88
N THR A 69 6.12 -3.04 8.60
CA THR A 69 6.34 -3.89 7.41
C THR A 69 6.10 -3.14 6.09
N LEU A 70 5.25 -2.10 6.08
CA LEU A 70 5.11 -1.21 4.93
C LEU A 70 6.37 -0.37 4.73
N SER A 71 6.93 0.16 5.81
CA SER A 71 8.15 0.96 5.79
C SER A 71 9.34 0.13 5.28
N GLU A 72 9.51 -1.08 5.81
CA GLU A 72 10.52 -2.06 5.35
C GLU A 72 10.36 -2.40 3.86
N LEU A 73 9.11 -2.60 3.41
CA LEU A 73 8.82 -2.86 2.00
C LEU A 73 9.24 -1.67 1.13
N VAL A 74 8.88 -0.45 1.51
CA VAL A 74 9.22 0.76 0.77
C VAL A 74 10.74 0.96 0.73
N GLU A 75 11.43 0.78 1.85
CA GLU A 75 12.89 0.82 1.93
C GLU A 75 13.55 -0.18 0.98
N ARG A 76 13.05 -1.41 0.93
CA ARG A 76 13.52 -2.45 0.02
C ARG A 76 13.29 -2.09 -1.44
N LEU A 77 12.10 -1.56 -1.79
CA LEU A 77 11.77 -1.18 -3.15
C LEU A 77 12.62 -0.03 -3.66
N ILE A 78 12.89 0.94 -2.78
CA ILE A 78 13.73 2.10 -3.08
C ILE A 78 15.20 1.69 -3.21
N SER A 79 15.69 0.80 -2.34
CA SER A 79 17.08 0.33 -2.38
C SER A 79 17.37 -0.58 -3.58
N GLY A 80 16.35 -1.30 -4.06
CA GLY A 80 16.47 -2.27 -5.17
C GLY A 80 16.14 -1.71 -6.55
N GLY A 81 15.83 -0.42 -6.69
CA GLY A 81 15.33 0.15 -7.94
C GLY A 81 15.45 1.67 -8.02
N PRO A 82 14.89 2.28 -9.09
CA PRO A 82 14.82 3.72 -9.20
C PRO A 82 13.90 4.31 -8.12
N LEU A 83 14.32 5.42 -7.52
CA LEU A 83 13.54 6.14 -6.52
C LEU A 83 12.17 6.56 -7.12
N PRO A 84 11.04 6.28 -6.45
CA PRO A 84 9.76 6.78 -6.91
C PRO A 84 9.72 8.30 -6.81
N SER A 85 9.11 8.96 -7.79
CA SER A 85 8.91 10.42 -7.75
C SER A 85 7.77 10.84 -6.82
N CYS A 86 6.81 9.94 -6.58
CA CYS A 86 5.61 10.20 -5.81
C CYS A 86 5.07 8.92 -5.14
N VAL A 87 4.57 9.07 -3.92
CA VAL A 87 3.80 8.08 -3.18
C VAL A 87 2.36 8.58 -3.10
N VAL A 88 1.43 7.85 -3.72
CA VAL A 88 -0.01 8.09 -3.59
C VAL A 88 -0.55 7.13 -2.55
N TYR A 89 -1.12 7.66 -1.47
CA TYR A 89 -1.59 6.88 -0.33
C TYR A 89 -3.07 7.16 -0.03
N ASP A 90 -3.75 6.18 0.56
CA ASP A 90 -5.13 6.38 1.02
C ASP A 90 -5.13 7.40 2.17
N SER A 91 -6.05 8.37 2.17
CA SER A 91 -6.13 9.39 3.23
C SER A 91 -6.33 8.82 4.64
N PHE A 92 -6.79 7.57 4.78
CA PHE A 92 -6.82 6.86 6.07
C PHE A 92 -5.43 6.47 6.59
N LEU A 93 -4.37 6.63 5.79
CA LEU A 93 -2.98 6.32 6.12
C LEU A 93 -2.09 7.59 6.18
N PRO A 94 -2.38 8.59 7.05
CA PRO A 94 -1.60 9.83 7.08
C PRO A 94 -0.10 9.63 7.34
N ARG A 95 0.29 8.58 8.08
CA ARG A 95 1.72 8.21 8.30
C ARG A 95 2.47 7.88 7.00
N ALA A 96 1.78 7.59 5.91
CA ALA A 96 2.42 7.39 4.62
C ALA A 96 3.03 8.69 4.05
N LEU A 97 2.56 9.86 4.48
CA LEU A 97 3.18 11.14 4.11
C LEU A 97 4.58 11.28 4.72
N GLU A 98 4.72 11.01 6.01
CA GLU A 98 6.00 11.06 6.73
C GLU A 98 7.00 10.08 6.12
N MET A 99 6.54 8.88 5.78
CA MET A 99 7.33 7.89 5.05
C MET A 99 7.79 8.41 3.68
N ALA A 100 6.89 8.98 2.88
CA ALA A 100 7.25 9.55 1.57
C ALA A 100 8.32 10.65 1.70
N GLN A 101 8.16 11.53 2.68
CA GLN A 101 9.11 12.61 2.97
C GLN A 101 10.48 12.08 3.40
N LYS A 102 10.53 11.01 4.23
CA LYS A 102 11.78 10.34 4.64
C LYS A 102 12.63 9.90 3.44
N PHE A 103 11.98 9.52 2.34
CA PHE A 103 12.64 9.09 1.10
C PHE A 103 12.74 10.19 0.05
N GLY A 104 12.43 11.45 0.37
CA GLY A 104 12.48 12.56 -0.59
C GLY A 104 11.45 12.45 -1.72
N CYS A 105 10.39 11.68 -1.53
CA CYS A 105 9.31 11.50 -2.51
C CYS A 105 8.19 12.51 -2.29
N LEU A 106 7.50 12.92 -3.35
CA LEU A 106 6.24 13.65 -3.21
C LEU A 106 5.20 12.75 -2.54
N GLY A 107 4.41 13.28 -1.62
CA GLY A 107 3.28 12.56 -1.00
C GLY A 107 1.95 13.13 -1.52
N ALA A 108 1.05 12.27 -1.97
CA ALA A 108 -0.30 12.66 -2.39
C ALA A 108 -1.36 11.79 -1.70
N ALA A 109 -2.21 12.42 -0.89
CA ALA A 109 -3.37 11.75 -0.31
C ALA A 109 -4.45 11.51 -1.38
N PHE A 110 -5.05 10.34 -1.35
CA PHE A 110 -6.16 9.94 -2.20
C PHE A 110 -7.32 9.47 -1.32
N SER A 111 -8.44 10.19 -1.35
CA SER A 111 -9.63 9.79 -0.61
C SER A 111 -10.44 8.76 -1.37
N THR A 112 -10.69 7.61 -0.74
CA THR A 112 -11.52 6.53 -1.29
C THR A 112 -12.97 6.58 -0.79
N SER A 113 -13.27 7.43 0.18
CA SER A 113 -14.62 7.74 0.66
C SER A 113 -15.25 8.90 -0.11
N SER A 114 -16.58 8.86 -0.25
CA SER A 114 -17.43 9.89 -0.87
C SER A 114 -18.52 10.32 0.08
#